data_AF-A0A0E2P4G1-F1
#
_entry.id   AF-A0A0E2P4G1-F1
#
_cell.length_a   1.000
_cell.length_b   1.000
_cell.length_c   1.000
_cell.angle_alpha   90.00
_cell.angle_beta   90.00
_cell.angle_gamma   90.00
#
_symmetry.space_group_name_H-M   'P 1'
#
loop_
_entity.id
_entity.type
_entity.pdbx_description
1 polymer ?
#
loop_
_entity_poly.entity_id
_entity_poly.type
_entity_poly.pdbx_seq_one_letter_code
_entity_poly.pdbx_strand_id
1 'polypeptide(L)'
;MAIALLVKKKDAEQGVWHTDIWGSRLSKYQECAEAEISTIEWSRPKPFSSYFMLSAVDWTGWEEYGQWWQIADSLSAASDKRQIFSGMC
;
A
#
# COMPACT_ATOMS: atom_id res chain seq x y z
N MET A 1 -10.12 -12.38 -2.07
CA MET A 1 -9.68 -13.27 -0.97
C MET A 1 -8.24 -12.91 -0.68
N ALA A 2 -7.84 -12.89 0.59
CA ALA A 2 -6.48 -12.58 1.01
C ALA A 2 -6.10 -13.50 2.17
N ILE A 3 -4.80 -13.75 2.32
CA ILE A 3 -4.22 -14.48 3.46
C ILE A 3 -3.38 -13.47 4.23
N ALA A 4 -3.61 -13.35 5.53
CA ALA A 4 -2.87 -12.43 6.39
C ALA A 4 -2.24 -13.20 7.54
N LEU A 5 -0.93 -12.98 7.75
CA LEU A 5 -0.16 -13.51 8.85
C LEU A 5 0.31 -12.35 9.72
N LEU A 6 -0.18 -12.30 10.96
CA LEU A 6 0.15 -11.24 11.92
C LEU A 6 1.12 -11.81 12.95
N VAL A 7 2.37 -11.35 12.91
CA VAL A 7 3.45 -11.88 13.74
C VAL A 7 3.79 -10.89 14.85
N LYS A 8 3.67 -11.30 16.11
CA LYS A 8 4.17 -10.55 17.27
C LYS A 8 5.34 -11.29 17.88
N LYS A 9 6.55 -10.80 17.64
CA LYS A 9 7.79 -11.38 18.14
C LYS A 9 8.76 -10.28 18.57
N LYS A 10 9.40 -10.47 19.72
CA LYS A 10 10.45 -9.56 20.20
C LYS A 10 11.67 -9.66 19.29
N ASP A 11 12.30 -8.51 19.00
CA ASP A 11 13.52 -8.40 18.17
C ASP A 11 13.35 -8.86 16.71
N ALA A 12 12.11 -8.98 16.22
CA ALA A 12 11.83 -9.20 14.80
C ALA A 12 11.83 -7.88 14.04
N GLU A 13 12.20 -7.93 12.75
CA GLU A 13 12.09 -6.77 11.87
C GLU A 13 10.63 -6.31 11.79
N GLN A 14 10.41 -5.02 12.03
CA GLN A 14 9.09 -4.42 11.85
C GLN A 14 8.89 -4.05 10.39
N GLY A 15 7.84 -4.55 9.78
CA GLY A 15 7.53 -4.25 8.41
C GLY A 15 6.23 -4.90 7.95
N VAL A 16 5.89 -4.64 6.70
CA VAL A 16 4.83 -5.32 5.97
C VAL A 16 5.45 -5.99 4.77
N TRP A 17 5.13 -7.26 4.59
CA TRP A 17 5.50 -8.05 3.42
C TRP A 17 4.24 -8.41 2.67
N HIS A 18 4.26 -8.19 1.36
CA HIS A 18 3.10 -8.33 0.50
C HIS A 18 3.47 -9.01 -0.81
N THR A 19 2.58 -9.86 -1.31
CA THR A 19 2.66 -10.40 -2.66
C THR A 19 1.25 -10.54 -3.21
N ASP A 20 1.11 -10.34 -4.52
CA ASP A 20 -0.15 -10.52 -5.24
C ASP A 20 -0.15 -11.83 -6.02
N ILE A 21 -1.21 -12.62 -5.84
CA ILE A 21 -1.44 -13.83 -6.63
C ILE A 21 -2.45 -13.53 -7.74
N TRP A 22 -2.00 -13.61 -8.98
CA TRP A 22 -2.78 -13.30 -10.18
C TRP A 22 -3.35 -14.55 -10.85
N GLY A 23 -4.16 -14.39 -11.90
CA GLY A 23 -4.68 -15.50 -12.70
C GLY A 23 -6.07 -16.02 -12.29
N SER A 24 -6.46 -17.16 -12.89
CA SER A 24 -7.77 -17.79 -12.70
C SER A 24 -7.91 -18.38 -11.30
N ARG A 25 -9.16 -18.63 -10.85
CA ARG A 25 -9.40 -19.21 -9.52
C ARG A 25 -8.62 -20.51 -9.28
N LEU A 26 -8.58 -21.41 -10.26
CA LEU A 26 -7.84 -22.67 -10.14
C LEU A 26 -6.34 -22.43 -10.03
N SER A 27 -5.79 -21.53 -10.87
CA SER A 27 -4.38 -21.13 -10.84
C SER A 27 -3.96 -20.61 -9.45
N LYS A 28 -4.80 -19.76 -8.83
CA LYS A 28 -4.51 -19.23 -7.50
C LYS A 28 -4.47 -20.31 -6.43
N TYR A 29 -5.33 -21.33 -6.53
CA TYR A 29 -5.32 -22.44 -5.57
C TYR A 29 -4.10 -23.35 -5.76
N GLN A 30 -3.67 -23.58 -6.99
CA GLN A 30 -2.45 -24.34 -7.29
C GLN A 30 -1.22 -23.62 -6.73
N GLU A 31 -1.08 -22.33 -7.03
CA GLU A 31 0.03 -21.51 -6.53
C GLU A 31 0.06 -21.47 -5.00
N CYS A 32 -1.08 -21.27 -4.33
CA CYS A 32 -1.16 -21.32 -2.86
C CYS A 32 -0.81 -22.71 -2.28
N ALA A 33 -1.07 -23.80 -3.01
CA ALA A 33 -0.79 -25.15 -2.55
C ALA A 33 0.69 -25.53 -2.71
N GLU A 34 1.37 -24.95 -3.70
CA GLU A 34 2.76 -25.22 -4.02
C GLU A 34 3.74 -24.23 -3.36
N ALA A 35 3.29 -23.01 -3.06
CA ALA A 35 4.13 -21.97 -2.48
C ALA A 35 4.54 -22.25 -1.02
N GLU A 36 5.79 -21.90 -0.69
CA GLU A 36 6.29 -21.87 0.68
C GLU A 36 6.59 -20.43 1.10
N ILE A 37 6.38 -20.08 2.37
CA ILE A 37 6.63 -18.72 2.87
C ILE A 37 8.07 -18.24 2.58
N SER A 38 9.03 -19.18 2.61
CA SER A 38 10.46 -18.94 2.34
C SER A 38 10.80 -18.71 0.87
N THR A 39 9.97 -19.17 -0.07
CA THR A 39 10.23 -19.09 -1.51
C THR A 39 9.43 -18.01 -2.22
N ILE A 40 8.40 -17.46 -1.56
CA ILE A 40 7.62 -16.34 -2.08
C ILE A 40 8.51 -15.11 -2.29
N GLU A 41 8.39 -14.50 -3.47
CA GLU A 41 8.94 -13.19 -3.74
C GLU A 41 8.08 -12.11 -3.08
N TRP A 42 8.61 -11.52 -2.02
CA TRP A 42 7.93 -10.50 -1.22
C TRP A 42 8.28 -9.10 -1.69
N SER A 43 7.26 -8.28 -1.95
CA SER A 43 7.39 -6.84 -1.97
C SER A 43 7.31 -6.28 -0.54
N ARG A 44 8.06 -5.20 -0.27
CA ARG A 44 7.97 -4.45 1.00
C ARG A 44 7.33 -3.09 0.75
N PRO A 45 5.99 -3.00 0.75
CA PRO A 45 5.32 -1.71 0.68
C PRO A 45 5.70 -0.88 1.91
N LYS A 46 5.88 0.43 1.70
CA LYS A 46 5.99 1.41 2.79
C LYS A 46 4.63 2.08 2.94
N PRO A 47 3.70 1.53 3.74
CA PRO A 47 2.40 2.14 3.95
C PRO A 47 2.60 3.50 4.63
N PHE A 48 2.14 4.57 3.99
CA PHE A 48 2.08 5.88 4.60
C PHE A 48 0.69 6.12 5.19
N SER A 49 0.64 6.85 6.31
CA SER A 49 -0.64 7.25 6.90
C SER A 49 -1.48 8.03 5.89
N SER A 50 -2.80 7.87 5.98
CA SER A 50 -3.81 8.37 5.02
C SER A 50 -4.00 7.55 3.75
N TYR A 51 -3.02 6.76 3.30
CA TYR A 51 -3.13 5.99 2.04
C TYR A 51 -3.16 4.47 2.24
N PHE A 52 -2.53 3.91 3.29
CA PHE A 52 -2.59 2.48 3.68
C PHE A 52 -2.52 1.48 2.52
N MET A 53 -1.80 1.82 1.44
CA MET A 53 -1.70 0.98 0.26
C MET A 53 -0.73 -0.17 0.52
N LEU A 54 -1.15 -1.39 0.22
CA LEU A 54 -0.33 -2.60 0.31
C LEU A 54 0.32 -2.99 -1.02
N SER A 55 -0.07 -2.32 -2.11
CA SER A 55 0.62 -2.39 -3.40
C SER A 55 1.85 -1.49 -3.39
N ALA A 56 2.87 -1.83 -4.18
CA ALA A 56 3.97 -0.93 -4.45
C ALA A 56 3.43 0.33 -5.16
N VAL A 57 3.55 1.48 -4.50
CA VAL A 57 3.21 2.79 -5.06
C VAL A 57 4.49 3.43 -5.55
N ASP A 58 4.48 3.89 -6.79
CA ASP A 58 5.51 4.79 -7.28
C ASP A 58 5.23 6.20 -6.74
N TRP A 59 6.13 6.68 -5.89
CA TRP A 59 6.03 8.02 -5.30
C TRP A 59 6.82 9.07 -6.11
N THR A 60 7.34 8.70 -7.27
CA THR A 60 8.04 9.64 -8.17
C THR A 60 7.10 10.79 -8.53
N GLY A 61 7.55 12.03 -8.31
CA GLY A 61 6.76 13.23 -8.59
C GLY A 61 5.71 13.58 -7.52
N TRP A 62 5.66 12.86 -6.39
CA TRP A 62 4.71 13.16 -5.32
C TRP A 62 4.88 14.57 -4.73
N GLU A 63 6.13 15.03 -4.56
CA GLU A 63 6.42 16.39 -4.11
C GLU A 63 5.93 17.44 -5.10
N GLU A 64 6.15 17.21 -6.41
CA GLU A 64 5.66 18.09 -7.47
C GLU A 64 4.13 18.13 -7.52
N TYR A 65 3.49 16.96 -7.46
CA TYR A 65 2.03 16.83 -7.44
C TYR A 65 1.41 17.65 -6.28
N GLY A 66 2.02 17.61 -5.10
CA GLY A 66 1.58 18.35 -3.92
C GLY A 66 1.68 19.88 -4.05
N GLN A 67 2.40 20.41 -5.04
CA GLN A 67 2.48 21.86 -5.29
C GLN A 67 1.29 22.41 -6.08
N TRP A 68 0.56 21.54 -6.79
CA TRP A 68 -0.55 21.96 -7.64
C TRP A 68 -1.88 22.02 -6.87
N TRP A 69 -2.82 22.77 -7.45
CA TRP A 69 -4.14 22.93 -6.85
C TRP A 69 -4.88 21.59 -6.80
N GLN A 70 -5.34 21.19 -5.62
CA GLN A 70 -6.14 19.98 -5.50
C GLN A 70 -7.49 20.16 -6.19
N ILE A 71 -7.93 19.14 -6.91
CA ILE A 71 -9.25 19.13 -7.57
C ILE A 71 -10.38 19.34 -6.55
N ALA A 72 -10.22 18.81 -5.33
CA ALA A 72 -11.18 19.00 -4.24
C ALA A 72 -11.33 20.48 -3.84
N ASP A 73 -10.25 21.24 -3.84
CA ASP A 73 -10.28 22.67 -3.53
C ASP A 73 -10.93 23.49 -4.66
N SER A 74 -10.82 23.02 -5.91
CA SER A 74 -11.43 23.67 -7.08
C SER A 74 -12.94 23.42 -7.21
N LEU A 75 -13.46 22.41 -6.52
CA LEU A 75 -14.87 22.00 -6.59
C LEU A 75 -15.68 22.33 -5.32
N SER A 76 -15.04 22.74 -4.23
CA SER A 76 -15.74 23.11 -2.99
C SER A 76 -16.02 24.61 -2.91
N ALA A 77 -17.18 24.98 -2.33
CA ALA A 77 -17.42 26.37 -1.94
C ALA A 77 -16.39 26.77 -0.87
N ALA A 78 -15.82 27.96 -1.00
CA ALA A 78 -14.58 28.45 -0.37
C ALA A 78 -14.44 28.31 1.17
N SER A 79 -15.44 27.81 1.90
CA SER A 79 -15.48 27.70 3.36
C SER A 79 -14.92 26.39 3.93
N ASP A 80 -14.64 25.36 3.13
CA ASP A 80 -14.18 24.05 3.65
C ASP A 80 -12.87 23.61 2.97
N LYS A 81 -11.83 24.44 3.09
CA LYS A 81 -10.47 24.08 2.67
C LYS A 81 -9.90 23.07 3.66
N ARG A 82 -9.72 21.82 3.25
CA ARG A 82 -8.99 20.81 4.04
C ARG A 82 -7.72 20.45 3.29
N GLN A 83 -6.56 20.80 3.83
CA GLN A 83 -5.31 20.21 3.38
C GLN A 83 -5.34 18.72 3.72
N ILE A 84 -5.58 17.88 2.71
CA ILE A 84 -5.48 16.42 2.82
C ILE A 84 -3.99 16.01 2.90
N PHE A 85 -3.10 16.78 2.28
CA PHE A 85 -1.64 16.59 2.31
C PHE A 85 -0.99 17.50 3.36
N SER A 86 -1.12 17.20 4.65
CA SER A 86 -0.24 17.78 5.67
C SER A 86 0.65 16.70 6.25
N GLY A 87 1.95 16.79 5.97
CA GLY A 87 3.01 16.05 6.66
C GLY A 87 3.54 14.83 5.91
N MET A 88 4.57 15.04 5.09
CA MET A 88 5.68 14.08 5.02
C MET A 88 6.68 14.52 6.09
N CYS A 89 6.57 13.98 7.29
CA CYS A 89 7.63 14.03 8.30
C CYS A 89 7.62 12.72 9.09
#